data_AF-A0A9J7ZCM9-F1
#
_entry.id   AF-A0A9J7ZCM9-F1
#
_cell.length_a   1.000
_cell.length_b   1.000
_cell.length_c   1.000
_cell.angle_alpha   90.00
_cell.angle_beta   90.00
_cell.angle_gamma   90.00
#
_symmetry.space_group_name_H-M   'P 1'
#
loop_
_entity.id
_entity.type
_entity.pdbx_description
1 polymer ?
#
loop_
_entity_poly.entity_id
_entity_poly.type
_entity_poly.pdbx_seq_one_letter_code
_entity_poly.pdbx_strand_id
1 'polypeptide(L)'
;MVKACCVINCHTRTHDRHGKRISNGVRFFSFPAWKQHLGSQVSELTKRRRMAWLAAVRRKTITFNNISRNTLVCSRHFHKGKPAYEMLECDPDWVPSLHLGHKEVKATHSGRFNRSIRRLQAVTGDNAAPAPLHVAGQMDETATANDASQMDDTSSNNNVAEQQECHLCSCRRGEINRLLEENRRLKEELAQKRMDEDSFKDDDAKVKYYTGLPCLALLMGVLTQLLPCLPQTGRKLSPFQMLLSTLMRLRLNLPIQHIAYLFSVDRKTVSTTFRDTIGTMFRHLKPLVHWPERHCLHATMPHQFVEAFGNRVAVIVDCFEIRIERASNLKARAQTFFPLQTPSHPKVPHWHYTTRLYLFHFPRLGRSCQ
;
A
#
# COMPACT_ATOMS: atom_id res chain seq x y z
N MET A 1 40.72 7.31 -22.51
CA MET A 1 40.28 6.68 -23.77
C MET A 1 39.56 7.71 -24.63
N VAL A 2 39.93 7.87 -25.90
CA VAL A 2 39.36 8.89 -26.80
C VAL A 2 38.03 8.42 -27.36
N LYS A 3 36.96 9.19 -27.11
CA LYS A 3 35.64 9.04 -27.74
C LYS A 3 35.50 10.03 -28.91
N ALA A 4 34.92 9.58 -30.02
CA ALA A 4 34.63 10.37 -31.22
C ALA A 4 33.24 10.02 -31.79
N CYS A 5 32.63 10.93 -32.55
CA CYS A 5 31.29 10.73 -33.10
C CYS A 5 31.30 9.84 -34.35
N CYS A 6 30.33 8.92 -34.45
CA CYS A 6 30.15 8.04 -35.60
C CYS A 6 29.16 8.57 -36.65
N VAL A 7 28.70 9.83 -36.56
CA VAL A 7 27.87 10.44 -37.61
C VAL A 7 28.76 10.95 -38.74
N ILE A 8 28.29 10.87 -39.99
CA ILE A 8 29.06 11.31 -41.17
C ILE A 8 29.29 12.82 -41.11
N ASN A 9 30.49 13.27 -41.45
CA ASN A 9 30.98 14.65 -41.36
C ASN A 9 30.96 15.28 -39.94
N CYS A 10 30.69 14.51 -38.88
CA CYS A 10 30.76 14.99 -37.50
C CYS A 10 32.17 14.81 -36.90
N HIS A 11 32.89 15.92 -36.77
CA HIS A 11 34.28 15.96 -36.29
C HIS A 11 34.42 15.91 -34.76
N THR A 12 33.31 15.84 -34.03
CA THR A 12 33.27 16.00 -32.57
C THR A 12 33.93 14.82 -31.84
N ARG A 13 34.88 15.15 -30.97
CA ARG A 13 35.74 14.23 -30.23
C ARG A 13 36.07 14.79 -28.84
N THR A 14 36.52 13.93 -27.94
CA THR A 14 36.83 14.27 -26.54
C THR A 14 38.25 14.78 -26.30
N HIS A 15 39.17 14.53 -27.23
CA HIS A 15 40.58 14.93 -27.14
C HIS A 15 41.01 15.53 -28.47
N ASP A 16 41.92 16.50 -28.44
CA ASP A 16 42.45 17.18 -29.63
C ASP A 16 43.50 16.32 -30.37
N ARG A 17 44.20 16.92 -31.35
CA ARG A 17 45.26 16.23 -32.10
C ARG A 17 46.53 15.98 -31.26
N HIS A 18 46.70 16.68 -30.15
CA HIS A 18 47.83 16.57 -29.22
C HIS A 18 47.48 15.72 -27.97
N GLY A 19 46.30 15.09 -27.95
CA GLY A 19 45.84 14.27 -26.83
C GLY A 19 45.26 15.06 -25.65
N LYS A 20 45.17 16.40 -25.71
CA LYS A 20 44.60 17.22 -24.64
C LYS A 20 43.08 17.09 -24.64
N ARG A 21 42.46 16.91 -23.47
CA ARG A 21 41.01 16.79 -23.31
C ARG A 21 40.33 18.11 -23.70
N ILE A 22 39.33 18.03 -24.58
CA ILE A 22 38.55 19.19 -25.05
C ILE A 22 37.32 19.39 -24.14
N SER A 23 37.18 20.58 -23.53
CA SER A 23 36.14 20.93 -22.56
C SER A 23 34.83 21.45 -23.17
N ASN A 24 34.34 20.84 -24.26
CA ASN A 24 33.19 21.36 -25.03
C ASN A 24 31.79 21.00 -24.47
N GLY A 25 31.68 20.44 -23.26
CA GLY A 25 30.40 19.99 -22.67
C GLY A 25 29.66 18.84 -23.41
N VAL A 26 30.18 18.37 -24.55
CA VAL A 26 29.51 17.37 -25.40
C VAL A 26 29.47 15.99 -24.74
N ARG A 27 28.28 15.40 -24.71
CA ARG A 27 28.03 14.01 -24.26
C ARG A 27 28.04 13.05 -25.45
N PHE A 28 28.37 11.78 -25.19
CA PHE A 28 28.41 10.71 -26.18
C PHE A 28 27.56 9.54 -25.72
N PHE A 29 26.75 8.98 -26.63
CA PHE A 29 25.76 7.94 -26.37
C PHE A 29 26.00 6.75 -27.29
N SER A 30 25.90 5.53 -26.73
CA SER A 30 25.97 4.28 -27.48
C SER A 30 24.64 3.95 -28.16
N PHE A 31 24.68 3.08 -29.16
CA PHE A 31 23.48 2.53 -29.78
C PHE A 31 22.60 1.76 -28.77
N PRO A 32 21.26 1.79 -28.92
CA PRO A 32 20.34 1.01 -28.09
C PRO A 32 20.65 -0.51 -28.11
N ALA A 33 20.56 -1.14 -26.94
CA ALA A 33 20.58 -2.59 -26.82
C ALA A 33 19.21 -3.18 -27.24
N TRP A 34 19.22 -4.37 -27.85
CA TRP A 34 18.00 -5.13 -28.13
C TRP A 34 17.72 -6.05 -26.94
N LYS A 35 16.59 -5.83 -26.24
CA LYS A 35 16.28 -6.47 -24.96
C LYS A 35 15.30 -7.64 -25.13
N GLN A 36 15.82 -8.78 -25.59
CA GLN A 36 15.00 -9.96 -25.92
C GLN A 36 14.27 -10.58 -24.73
N HIS A 37 14.83 -10.50 -23.52
CA HIS A 37 14.33 -11.18 -22.32
C HIS A 37 13.22 -10.42 -21.56
N LEU A 38 12.88 -9.19 -21.95
CA LEU A 38 11.89 -8.35 -21.24
C LEU A 38 10.46 -8.44 -21.84
N GLY A 39 10.13 -9.57 -22.47
CA GLY A 39 8.86 -9.79 -23.15
C GLY A 39 8.84 -9.32 -24.61
N SER A 40 7.86 -9.84 -25.36
CA SER A 40 7.74 -9.66 -26.82
C SER A 40 7.64 -8.19 -27.24
N GLN A 41 6.80 -7.41 -26.56
CA GLN A 41 6.57 -6.00 -26.88
C GLN A 41 7.83 -5.14 -26.68
N VAL A 42 8.57 -5.35 -25.58
CA VAL A 42 9.81 -4.61 -25.27
C VAL A 42 10.95 -5.06 -26.21
N SER A 43 11.04 -6.35 -26.52
CA SER A 43 11.98 -6.89 -27.50
C SER A 43 11.80 -6.23 -28.86
N GLU A 44 10.58 -6.21 -29.41
CA GLU A 44 10.33 -5.63 -30.74
C GLU A 44 10.46 -4.10 -30.74
N LEU A 45 10.06 -3.41 -29.67
CA LEU A 45 10.25 -1.96 -29.54
C LEU A 45 11.74 -1.57 -29.51
N THR A 46 12.55 -2.25 -28.70
CA THR A 46 14.00 -1.98 -28.62
C THR A 46 14.75 -2.36 -29.90
N LYS A 47 14.32 -3.43 -30.59
CA LYS A 47 14.79 -3.80 -31.93
C LYS A 47 14.49 -2.71 -32.95
N ARG A 48 13.24 -2.23 -33.05
CA ARG A 48 12.85 -1.10 -33.93
C ARG A 48 13.68 0.14 -33.64
N ARG A 49 13.90 0.49 -32.36
CA ARG A 49 14.75 1.63 -31.97
C ARG A 49 16.17 1.50 -32.48
N ARG A 50 16.78 0.33 -32.30
CA ARG A 50 18.14 0.02 -32.75
C ARG A 50 18.26 0.07 -34.28
N MET A 51 17.28 -0.45 -35.01
CA MET A 51 17.21 -0.36 -36.48
C MET A 51 17.10 1.11 -36.95
N ALA A 52 16.26 1.92 -36.30
CA ALA A 52 16.10 3.33 -36.66
C ALA A 52 17.39 4.15 -36.43
N TRP A 53 18.16 3.87 -35.36
CA TRP A 53 19.48 4.48 -35.15
C TRP A 53 20.48 4.14 -36.27
N LEU A 54 20.48 2.89 -36.75
CA LEU A 54 21.34 2.47 -37.88
C LEU A 54 20.94 3.19 -39.17
N ALA A 55 19.64 3.26 -39.45
CA ALA A 55 19.08 3.95 -40.60
C ALA A 55 19.28 5.48 -40.60
N ALA A 56 19.48 6.08 -39.41
CA ALA A 56 19.84 7.49 -39.27
C ALA A 56 21.33 7.75 -39.49
N VAL A 57 22.22 6.87 -39.01
CA VAL A 57 23.68 7.04 -39.11
C VAL A 57 24.25 6.63 -40.48
N ARG A 58 23.57 5.74 -41.21
CA ARG A 58 23.84 5.36 -42.62
C ARG A 58 25.29 4.97 -42.98
N ARG A 59 26.09 4.52 -42.01
CA ARG A 59 27.45 4.01 -42.28
C ARG A 59 27.42 2.51 -42.60
N LYS A 60 27.92 2.14 -43.80
CA LYS A 60 28.04 0.74 -44.26
C LYS A 60 28.81 -0.17 -43.30
N THR A 61 29.70 0.39 -42.47
CA THR A 61 30.52 -0.34 -41.49
C THR A 61 29.82 -0.64 -40.16
N ILE A 62 28.60 -0.17 -39.94
CA ILE A 62 27.83 -0.41 -38.71
C ILE A 62 26.58 -1.21 -39.07
N THR A 63 26.49 -2.46 -38.61
CA THR A 63 25.33 -3.33 -38.88
C THR A 63 24.61 -3.69 -37.59
N PHE A 64 23.41 -4.26 -37.68
CA PHE A 64 22.57 -4.55 -36.50
C PHE A 64 23.26 -5.46 -35.47
N ASN A 65 24.00 -6.47 -35.95
CA ASN A 65 24.75 -7.41 -35.12
C ASN A 65 26.17 -6.91 -34.78
N ASN A 66 26.79 -6.09 -35.64
CA ASN A 66 28.15 -5.60 -35.44
C ASN A 66 28.17 -4.09 -35.13
N ILE A 67 28.08 -3.76 -33.84
CA ILE A 67 28.23 -2.40 -33.32
C ILE A 67 29.31 -2.40 -32.22
N SER A 68 30.45 -1.79 -32.50
CA SER A 68 31.53 -1.64 -31.51
C SER A 68 31.14 -0.75 -30.34
N ARG A 69 31.69 -1.03 -29.15
CA ARG A 69 31.53 -0.20 -27.93
C ARG A 69 31.99 1.25 -28.14
N ASN A 70 32.88 1.50 -29.10
CA ASN A 70 33.40 2.82 -29.43
C ASN A 70 32.55 3.56 -30.50
N THR A 71 31.52 2.92 -31.05
CA THR A 71 30.59 3.53 -32.02
C THR A 71 29.55 4.38 -31.27
N LEU A 72 29.81 5.69 -31.19
CA LEU A 72 29.07 6.62 -30.34
C LEU A 72 28.49 7.81 -31.12
N VAL A 73 27.28 8.24 -30.79
CA VAL A 73 26.64 9.46 -31.31
C VAL A 73 26.75 10.58 -30.28
N CYS A 74 27.14 11.79 -30.68
CA CYS A 74 27.28 12.92 -29.76
C CYS A 74 25.96 13.69 -29.53
N SER A 75 25.88 14.48 -28.45
CA SER A 75 24.68 15.21 -28.05
C SER A 75 24.11 16.16 -29.12
N ARG A 76 24.94 16.66 -30.06
CA ARG A 76 24.53 17.60 -31.13
C ARG A 76 23.54 17.05 -32.15
N HIS A 77 23.27 15.74 -32.11
CA HIS A 77 22.33 15.06 -33.01
C HIS A 77 20.92 14.89 -32.40
N PHE A 78 20.69 15.43 -31.19
CA PHE A 78 19.44 15.39 -30.43
C PHE A 78 19.05 16.82 -29.99
N HIS A 79 17.77 17.16 -30.00
CA HIS A 79 17.21 18.46 -29.62
C HIS A 79 17.45 18.77 -28.13
N LYS A 80 17.20 17.79 -27.25
CA LYS A 80 17.44 17.88 -25.79
C LYS A 80 18.88 17.52 -25.40
N GLY A 81 19.78 17.39 -26.37
CA GLY A 81 21.17 16.98 -26.14
C GLY A 81 21.37 15.54 -25.62
N LYS A 82 20.31 14.72 -25.57
CA LYS A 82 20.33 13.33 -25.13
C LYS A 82 19.24 12.51 -25.82
N PRO A 83 19.42 11.19 -26.02
CA PRO A 83 18.35 10.29 -26.43
C PRO A 83 17.17 10.33 -25.46
N ALA A 84 15.96 10.19 -25.99
CA ALA A 84 14.75 9.99 -25.19
C ALA A 84 14.75 8.64 -24.45
N TYR A 85 13.83 8.47 -23.49
CA TYR A 85 13.57 7.18 -22.88
C TYR A 85 13.06 6.17 -23.93
N GLU A 86 13.39 4.89 -23.75
CA GLU A 86 13.19 3.89 -24.80
C GLU A 86 11.73 3.65 -25.18
N MET A 87 10.81 3.74 -24.23
CA MET A 87 9.37 3.53 -24.48
C MET A 87 8.68 4.74 -25.13
N LEU A 88 9.34 5.90 -25.21
CA LEU A 88 8.78 7.15 -25.77
C LEU A 88 9.01 7.23 -27.29
N GLU A 89 8.39 6.33 -28.05
CA GLU A 89 8.53 6.27 -29.52
C GLU A 89 8.23 7.58 -30.26
N CYS A 90 7.35 8.42 -29.70
CA CYS A 90 6.94 9.69 -30.29
C CYS A 90 7.88 10.86 -29.96
N ASP A 91 8.89 10.69 -29.11
CA ASP A 91 9.82 11.76 -28.76
C ASP A 91 10.75 12.09 -29.94
N PRO A 92 10.95 13.38 -30.30
CA PRO A 92 11.84 13.75 -31.40
C PRO A 92 13.28 13.27 -31.20
N ASP A 93 13.70 12.98 -29.96
CA ASP A 93 15.02 12.44 -29.63
C ASP A 93 15.04 10.92 -29.40
N TRP A 94 13.99 10.20 -29.79
CA TRP A 94 13.98 8.74 -29.76
C TRP A 94 15.09 8.15 -30.66
N VAL A 95 15.41 8.85 -31.75
CA VAL A 95 16.46 8.55 -32.74
C VAL A 95 17.24 9.84 -33.03
N PRO A 96 18.58 9.81 -33.23
CA PRO A 96 19.31 11.01 -33.65
C PRO A 96 18.78 11.50 -35.01
N SER A 97 18.41 12.77 -35.09
CA SER A 97 17.72 13.36 -36.26
C SER A 97 18.39 14.62 -36.79
N LEU A 98 19.25 15.28 -36.00
CA LEU A 98 19.88 16.56 -36.37
C LEU A 98 21.28 16.35 -36.98
N HIS A 99 21.64 17.18 -37.96
CA HIS A 99 23.01 17.29 -38.51
C HIS A 99 23.64 15.95 -38.95
N LEU A 100 22.87 15.09 -39.62
CA LEU A 100 23.30 13.71 -39.96
C LEU A 100 24.27 13.59 -41.14
N GLY A 101 24.64 14.70 -41.80
CA GLY A 101 25.65 14.72 -42.88
C GLY A 101 25.15 14.30 -44.26
N HIS A 102 23.85 14.09 -44.44
CA HIS A 102 23.21 13.72 -45.71
C HIS A 102 22.12 14.72 -46.08
N LYS A 103 21.96 15.04 -47.38
CA LYS A 103 21.03 16.07 -47.88
C LYS A 103 19.54 15.70 -47.80
N GLU A 104 19.21 14.46 -47.44
CA GLU A 104 17.83 13.94 -47.45
C GLU A 104 17.46 13.24 -46.13
N VAL A 105 17.10 14.03 -45.13
CA VAL A 105 16.28 13.60 -43.98
C VAL A 105 15.30 14.71 -43.66
N LYS A 106 13.99 14.48 -43.83
CA LYS A 106 12.96 15.42 -43.38
C LYS A 106 13.03 15.52 -41.85
N ALA A 107 13.23 16.71 -41.31
CA ALA A 107 13.29 16.93 -39.86
C ALA A 107 11.98 16.48 -39.19
N THR A 108 12.09 15.68 -38.12
CA THR A 108 10.93 15.14 -37.42
C THR A 108 10.20 16.25 -36.66
N HIS A 109 9.05 16.70 -37.17
CA HIS A 109 8.31 17.83 -36.58
C HIS A 109 7.93 17.59 -35.12
N SER A 110 8.45 18.44 -34.22
CA SER A 110 8.13 18.46 -32.78
C SER A 110 6.63 18.56 -32.49
N GLY A 111 5.84 19.13 -33.42
CA GLY A 111 4.38 19.23 -33.32
C GLY A 111 3.66 17.90 -33.06
N ARG A 112 4.13 16.75 -33.57
CA ARG A 112 3.49 15.45 -33.29
C ARG A 112 3.73 15.01 -31.84
N PHE A 113 4.93 15.24 -31.32
CA PHE A 113 5.29 15.00 -29.92
C PHE A 113 4.54 15.95 -28.98
N ASN A 114 4.52 17.24 -29.28
CA ASN A 114 3.84 18.25 -28.47
C ASN A 114 2.33 17.97 -28.37
N ARG A 115 1.68 17.51 -29.45
CA ARG A 115 0.30 17.02 -29.41
C ARG A 115 0.14 15.77 -28.52
N SER A 116 1.09 14.83 -28.57
CA SER A 116 1.08 13.65 -27.70
C SER A 116 1.26 14.00 -26.22
N ILE A 117 2.15 14.95 -25.89
CA ILE A 117 2.38 15.45 -24.53
C ILE A 117 1.13 16.16 -24.00
N ARG A 118 0.52 17.05 -24.78
CA ARG A 118 -0.75 17.71 -24.38
C ARG A 118 -1.87 16.69 -24.10
N ARG A 119 -1.98 15.63 -24.90
CA ARG A 119 -2.94 14.54 -24.64
C ARG A 119 -2.63 13.77 -23.35
N LEU A 120 -1.36 13.49 -23.04
CA LEU A 120 -0.99 12.87 -21.76
C LEU A 120 -1.30 13.79 -20.57
N GLN A 121 -0.96 15.08 -20.68
CA GLN A 121 -1.19 16.06 -19.62
C GLN A 121 -2.68 16.26 -19.33
N ALA A 122 -3.54 16.24 -20.36
CA ALA A 122 -4.99 16.30 -20.20
C ALA A 122 -5.59 15.07 -19.50
N VAL A 123 -5.00 13.88 -19.66
CA VAL A 123 -5.44 12.66 -18.96
C VAL A 123 -5.00 12.63 -17.48
N THR A 124 -3.94 13.36 -17.13
CA THR A 124 -3.49 13.56 -15.74
C THR A 124 -4.09 14.80 -15.07
N GLY A 125 -5.10 15.44 -15.68
CA GLY A 125 -5.64 16.73 -15.23
C GLY A 125 -6.35 16.68 -13.87
N ASP A 126 -7.04 15.58 -13.57
CA ASP A 126 -7.82 15.41 -12.34
C ASP A 126 -7.15 14.42 -11.39
N ASN A 127 -6.13 14.89 -10.65
CA ASN A 127 -5.79 14.58 -9.25
C ASN A 127 -4.28 14.78 -8.94
N ALA A 128 -3.96 15.92 -8.30
CA ALA A 128 -2.75 16.26 -7.54
C ALA A 128 -1.37 16.36 -8.27
N ALA A 129 -0.58 17.33 -7.81
CA ALA A 129 0.61 17.86 -8.49
C ALA A 129 1.92 17.07 -8.22
N PRO A 130 2.92 17.16 -9.12
CA PRO A 130 4.28 16.74 -8.86
C PRO A 130 5.11 17.86 -8.20
N ALA A 131 5.95 17.52 -7.23
CA ALA A 131 6.96 18.44 -6.69
C ALA A 131 8.24 18.43 -7.53
N PRO A 132 8.84 19.60 -7.79
CA PRO A 132 10.28 19.71 -8.04
C PRO A 132 10.96 20.66 -7.03
N LEU A 133 12.09 20.21 -6.48
CA LEU A 133 13.03 21.06 -5.73
C LEU A 133 13.77 22.02 -6.68
N HIS A 134 13.83 23.31 -6.36
CA HIS A 134 15.14 23.98 -6.24
C HIS A 134 15.08 25.28 -5.39
N VAL A 135 16.24 25.69 -4.88
CA VAL A 135 16.42 26.70 -3.83
C VAL A 135 16.86 28.08 -4.35
N ALA A 136 16.23 29.11 -3.77
CA ALA A 136 16.63 30.52 -3.52
C ALA A 136 17.08 31.49 -4.65
N GLY A 137 16.57 32.72 -4.53
CA GLY A 137 17.02 33.95 -5.21
C GLY A 137 15.95 35.06 -5.15
N GLN A 138 15.99 35.92 -4.12
CA GLN A 138 15.14 37.13 -3.97
C GLN A 138 15.65 38.28 -4.91
N MET A 139 15.00 39.44 -5.11
CA MET A 139 14.05 40.25 -4.31
C MET A 139 13.05 41.03 -5.21
N ASP A 140 11.90 41.42 -4.61
CA ASP A 140 11.08 42.66 -4.69
C ASP A 140 11.01 43.55 -5.98
N GLU A 141 9.95 44.34 -6.25
CA GLU A 141 8.92 44.94 -5.37
C GLU A 141 7.59 45.34 -6.11
N THR A 142 6.48 45.48 -5.35
CA THR A 142 5.22 46.27 -5.55
C THR A 142 4.47 46.33 -6.93
N ALA A 143 3.22 45.81 -7.04
CA ALA A 143 1.90 46.46 -6.78
C ALA A 143 1.27 47.11 -8.06
N THR A 144 -0.05 47.16 -8.33
CA THR A 144 -1.28 46.85 -7.54
C THR A 144 -2.49 46.56 -8.47
N ALA A 145 -3.50 45.83 -7.95
CA ALA A 145 -4.95 45.91 -8.22
C ALA A 145 -5.58 45.64 -9.63
N ASN A 146 -6.60 44.76 -9.61
CA ASN A 146 -7.90 44.76 -10.33
C ASN A 146 -7.93 44.99 -11.86
N ASP A 147 -8.71 44.24 -12.66
CA ASP A 147 -10.14 43.95 -12.45
C ASP A 147 -10.61 42.69 -13.22
N ALA A 148 -11.79 42.18 -12.90
CA ALA A 148 -12.41 41.04 -13.57
C ALA A 148 -13.64 41.49 -14.38
N SER A 149 -13.76 41.03 -15.63
CA SER A 149 -14.99 41.19 -16.41
C SER A 149 -15.19 40.03 -17.40
N GLN A 150 -16.45 39.69 -17.61
CA GLN A 150 -16.96 38.51 -18.31
C GLN A 150 -17.27 38.78 -19.80
N MET A 151 -17.36 37.69 -20.60
CA MET A 151 -18.15 37.61 -21.86
C MET A 151 -17.66 38.55 -23.00
N ASP A 152 -17.95 38.40 -24.29
CA ASP A 152 -18.46 37.34 -25.17
C ASP A 152 -18.09 37.76 -26.63
N ASP A 153 -18.30 37.06 -27.75
CA ASP A 153 -18.83 35.73 -28.15
C ASP A 153 -18.16 35.42 -29.54
N THR A 154 -18.72 34.49 -30.33
CA THR A 154 -18.87 34.57 -31.79
C THR A 154 -17.88 33.74 -32.60
N SER A 155 -18.38 32.54 -32.91
CA SER A 155 -18.29 31.87 -34.21
C SER A 155 -16.99 31.17 -34.65
N SER A 156 -17.11 29.83 -34.61
CA SER A 156 -17.09 29.00 -35.81
C SER A 156 -15.88 29.10 -36.75
N ASN A 157 -15.01 28.09 -36.66
CA ASN A 157 -14.80 27.28 -37.86
C ASN A 157 -14.51 25.81 -37.55
N ASN A 158 -15.42 24.95 -37.98
CA ASN A 158 -15.26 23.50 -37.89
C ASN A 158 -14.13 23.04 -38.82
N ASN A 159 -13.00 22.69 -38.24
CA ASN A 159 -12.05 21.77 -38.87
C ASN A 159 -11.92 20.53 -37.99
N VAL A 160 -12.97 19.69 -38.03
CA VAL A 160 -12.93 18.31 -37.54
C VAL A 160 -12.02 17.51 -38.47
N ALA A 161 -10.72 17.77 -38.38
CA ALA A 161 -9.72 16.86 -38.89
C ALA A 161 -9.74 15.64 -37.99
N GLU A 162 -10.57 14.65 -38.34
CA GLU A 162 -10.57 13.33 -37.73
C GLU A 162 -9.13 12.79 -37.76
N GLN A 163 -8.48 12.85 -36.61
CA GLN A 163 -7.11 12.40 -36.45
C GLN A 163 -7.15 10.88 -36.33
N GLN A 164 -7.39 10.21 -37.48
CA GLN A 164 -7.47 8.77 -37.66
C GLN A 164 -6.44 8.09 -36.76
N GLU A 165 -6.88 7.53 -35.65
CA GLU A 165 -5.96 7.04 -34.66
C GLU A 165 -5.28 5.79 -35.22
N CYS A 166 -3.95 5.82 -35.30
CA CYS A 166 -3.20 4.66 -35.75
C CYS A 166 -3.61 3.45 -34.90
N HIS A 167 -3.90 2.31 -35.54
CA HIS A 167 -4.31 1.06 -34.89
C HIS A 167 -3.44 0.74 -33.65
N LEU A 168 -2.11 0.90 -33.74
CA LEU A 168 -1.18 0.66 -32.63
C LEU A 168 -1.33 1.65 -31.45
N CYS A 169 -1.84 2.86 -31.68
CA CYS A 169 -2.19 3.81 -30.62
C CYS A 169 -3.54 3.46 -30.00
N SER A 170 -4.53 3.08 -30.81
CA SER A 170 -5.84 2.62 -30.33
C SER A 170 -5.71 1.38 -29.45
N CYS A 171 -4.99 0.33 -29.90
CA CYS A 171 -4.73 -0.87 -29.09
C CYS A 171 -4.00 -0.56 -27.77
N ARG A 172 -2.98 0.33 -27.79
CA ARG A 172 -2.28 0.74 -26.57
C ARG A 172 -3.19 1.48 -25.60
N ARG A 173 -4.08 2.33 -26.11
CA ARG A 173 -5.07 3.05 -25.29
C ARG A 173 -6.13 2.11 -24.71
N GLY A 174 -6.57 1.13 -25.48
CA GLY A 174 -7.44 0.04 -24.99
C GLY A 174 -6.81 -0.76 -23.85
N GLU A 175 -5.54 -1.16 -23.99
CA GLU A 175 -4.84 -1.90 -22.94
C GLU A 175 -4.58 -1.04 -21.69
N ILE A 176 -4.25 0.25 -21.84
CA ILE A 176 -4.15 1.17 -20.69
C ILE A 176 -5.50 1.27 -19.96
N ASN A 177 -6.60 1.47 -20.68
CA ASN A 177 -7.93 1.56 -20.07
C ASN A 177 -8.32 0.25 -19.36
N ARG A 178 -8.03 -0.90 -19.96
CA ARG A 178 -8.24 -2.22 -19.37
C ARG A 178 -7.44 -2.40 -18.07
N LEU A 179 -6.16 -2.05 -18.08
CA LEU A 179 -5.29 -2.14 -16.91
C LEU A 179 -5.70 -1.16 -15.80
N LEU A 180 -6.22 0.01 -16.15
CA LEU A 180 -6.78 0.96 -15.17
C LEU A 180 -8.06 0.41 -14.52
N GLU A 181 -8.96 -0.19 -15.30
CA GLU A 181 -10.19 -0.81 -14.79
C GLU A 181 -9.87 -2.03 -13.90
N GLU A 182 -8.92 -2.87 -14.32
CA GLU A 182 -8.42 -3.98 -13.50
C GLU A 182 -7.76 -3.49 -12.20
N ASN A 183 -6.98 -2.41 -12.24
CA ASN A 183 -6.43 -1.79 -11.03
C ASN A 183 -7.51 -1.19 -10.13
N ARG A 184 -8.63 -0.69 -10.68
CA ARG A 184 -9.77 -0.22 -9.89
C ARG A 184 -10.42 -1.41 -9.16
N ARG A 185 -10.84 -2.43 -9.91
CA ARG A 185 -11.45 -3.66 -9.36
C ARG A 185 -10.57 -4.33 -8.30
N LEU A 186 -9.27 -4.47 -8.56
CA LEU A 186 -8.34 -5.08 -7.60
C LEU A 186 -8.16 -4.24 -6.32
N LYS A 187 -8.25 -2.91 -6.40
CA LYS A 187 -8.23 -2.04 -5.20
C LYS A 187 -9.53 -2.19 -4.38
N GLU A 188 -10.67 -2.28 -5.05
CA GLU A 188 -11.98 -2.50 -4.41
C GLU A 188 -12.03 -3.87 -3.72
N GLU A 189 -11.63 -4.95 -4.42
CA GLU A 189 -11.52 -6.29 -3.83
C GLU A 189 -10.56 -6.33 -2.63
N LEU A 190 -9.45 -5.60 -2.69
CA LEU A 190 -8.47 -5.55 -1.61
C LEU A 190 -9.02 -4.76 -0.42
N ALA A 191 -9.71 -3.63 -0.66
CA ALA A 191 -10.39 -2.86 0.39
C ALA A 191 -11.46 -3.70 1.10
N GLN A 192 -12.30 -4.44 0.36
CA GLN A 192 -13.34 -5.30 0.94
C GLN A 192 -12.77 -6.43 1.82
N LYS A 193 -11.55 -6.89 1.52
CA LYS A 193 -10.82 -7.93 2.29
C LYS A 193 -10.02 -7.37 3.47
N ARG A 194 -9.93 -6.05 3.65
CA ARG A 194 -9.26 -5.46 4.83
C ARG A 194 -10.13 -5.61 6.09
N MET A 195 -9.45 -5.42 7.21
CA MET A 195 -10.03 -5.41 8.56
C MET A 195 -9.83 -4.02 9.17
N ASP A 196 -10.26 -3.00 8.43
CA ASP A 196 -10.21 -1.58 8.79
C ASP A 196 -11.62 -0.98 8.95
N GLU A 197 -11.66 0.26 9.42
CA GLU A 197 -12.87 1.01 9.76
C GLU A 197 -13.91 1.00 8.63
N ASP A 198 -13.47 1.26 7.39
CA ASP A 198 -14.33 1.30 6.21
C ASP A 198 -14.93 -0.07 5.89
N SER A 199 -14.17 -1.16 6.06
CA SER A 199 -14.66 -2.52 5.79
C SER A 199 -15.80 -2.98 6.72
N PHE A 200 -16.03 -2.31 7.85
CA PHE A 200 -17.12 -2.59 8.79
C PHE A 200 -18.27 -1.57 8.71
N LYS A 201 -18.12 -0.56 7.85
CA LYS A 201 -19.15 0.46 7.64
C LYS A 201 -20.38 -0.19 6.99
N ASP A 202 -21.55 0.17 7.52
CA ASP A 202 -22.87 -0.29 7.06
C ASP A 202 -23.10 -1.84 7.13
N ASP A 203 -22.24 -2.59 7.83
CA ASP A 203 -22.34 -4.04 8.06
C ASP A 203 -22.32 -4.40 9.56
N ASP A 204 -23.42 -4.08 10.24
CA ASP A 204 -23.62 -4.41 11.66
C ASP A 204 -23.61 -5.93 11.94
N ALA A 205 -23.94 -6.76 10.95
CA ALA A 205 -23.85 -8.21 11.08
C ALA A 205 -22.39 -8.68 11.23
N LYS A 206 -21.48 -8.14 10.42
CA LYS A 206 -20.03 -8.35 10.52
C LYS A 206 -19.46 -7.79 11.81
N VAL A 207 -19.91 -6.60 12.26
CA VAL A 207 -19.51 -6.05 13.58
C VAL A 207 -19.91 -7.00 14.71
N LYS A 208 -21.17 -7.45 14.73
CA LYS A 208 -21.71 -8.36 15.75
C LYS A 208 -21.05 -9.73 15.74
N TYR A 209 -20.74 -10.27 14.57
CA TYR A 209 -20.01 -11.53 14.43
C TYR A 209 -18.61 -11.43 15.04
N TYR A 210 -17.82 -10.44 14.62
CA TYR A 210 -16.41 -10.33 15.02
C TYR A 210 -16.21 -9.79 16.43
N THR A 211 -17.04 -8.86 16.90
CA THR A 211 -16.81 -8.17 18.19
C THR A 211 -17.81 -8.52 19.28
N GLY A 212 -18.99 -9.04 18.92
CA GLY A 212 -20.13 -9.20 19.83
C GLY A 212 -20.91 -7.91 20.12
N LEU A 213 -20.42 -6.73 19.69
CA LEU A 213 -21.15 -5.46 19.78
C LEU A 213 -22.20 -5.37 18.67
N PRO A 214 -23.40 -4.80 18.91
CA PRO A 214 -24.50 -4.85 17.96
C PRO A 214 -24.30 -4.02 16.70
N CYS A 215 -23.50 -2.94 16.75
CA CYS A 215 -23.28 -2.03 15.61
C CYS A 215 -21.94 -1.30 15.67
N LEU A 216 -21.50 -0.76 14.53
CA LEU A 216 -20.22 -0.03 14.42
C LEU A 216 -20.15 1.20 15.34
N ALA A 217 -21.27 1.89 15.55
CA ALA A 217 -21.33 3.07 16.41
C ALA A 217 -20.90 2.78 17.87
N LEU A 218 -21.29 1.64 18.43
CA LEU A 218 -20.85 1.25 19.78
C LEU A 218 -19.39 0.80 19.81
N LEU A 219 -18.89 0.14 18.75
CA LEU A 219 -17.47 -0.20 18.62
C LEU A 219 -16.60 1.06 18.60
N MET A 220 -17.00 2.08 17.84
CA MET A 220 -16.33 3.38 17.80
C MET A 220 -16.46 4.15 19.11
N GLY A 221 -17.62 4.09 19.78
CA GLY A 221 -17.80 4.66 21.12
C GLY A 221 -16.82 4.06 22.15
N VAL A 222 -16.68 2.73 22.18
CA VAL A 222 -15.67 2.03 23.00
C VAL A 222 -14.25 2.44 22.60
N LEU A 223 -13.96 2.54 21.30
CA LEU A 223 -12.64 2.96 20.83
C LEU A 223 -12.28 4.36 21.33
N THR A 224 -13.18 5.34 21.24
CA THR A 224 -12.96 6.72 21.70
C THR A 224 -12.64 6.77 23.19
N GLN A 225 -13.32 5.97 24.02
CA GLN A 225 -13.04 5.89 25.47
C GLN A 225 -11.68 5.27 25.79
N LEU A 226 -11.21 4.32 24.98
CA LEU A 226 -9.92 3.64 25.18
C LEU A 226 -8.74 4.37 24.52
N LEU A 227 -9.00 5.21 23.51
CA LEU A 227 -7.99 5.87 22.67
C LEU A 227 -6.88 6.61 23.45
N PRO A 228 -7.16 7.36 24.55
CA PRO A 228 -6.13 8.04 25.33
C PRO A 228 -5.12 7.08 25.97
N CYS A 229 -5.54 5.85 26.24
CA CYS A 229 -4.79 4.85 27.01
C CYS A 229 -4.27 3.66 26.17
N LEU A 230 -4.28 3.78 24.84
CA LEU A 230 -3.64 2.86 23.90
C LEU A 230 -2.26 3.38 23.46
N PRO A 231 -1.25 2.53 23.21
CA PRO A 231 -0.01 2.92 22.52
C PRO A 231 0.86 3.87 23.38
N GLN A 232 1.22 5.08 22.94
CA GLN A 232 0.73 5.80 21.74
C GLN A 232 1.58 5.55 20.48
N THR A 233 2.91 5.44 20.61
CA THR A 233 3.93 5.42 19.54
C THR A 233 4.29 4.01 19.05
N GLY A 234 5.02 3.91 17.92
CA GLY A 234 5.62 2.65 17.44
C GLY A 234 4.64 1.56 16.96
N ARG A 235 3.37 1.89 16.74
CA ARG A 235 2.32 0.93 16.35
C ARG A 235 2.49 0.47 14.89
N LYS A 236 2.27 -0.82 14.62
CA LYS A 236 2.05 -1.37 13.26
C LYS A 236 0.57 -1.46 12.86
N LEU A 237 -0.36 -1.23 13.80
CA LEU A 237 -1.81 -1.38 13.63
C LEU A 237 -2.52 -0.10 14.04
N SER A 238 -3.64 0.23 13.39
CA SER A 238 -4.49 1.37 13.79
C SER A 238 -5.12 1.14 15.17
N PRO A 239 -5.54 2.20 15.89
CA PRO A 239 -6.25 2.05 17.17
C PRO A 239 -7.48 1.13 17.06
N PHE A 240 -8.25 1.27 15.97
CA PHE A 240 -9.38 0.41 15.65
C PHE A 240 -8.94 -1.04 15.47
N GLN A 241 -7.91 -1.31 14.66
CA GLN A 241 -7.38 -2.65 14.44
C GLN A 241 -6.88 -3.31 15.73
N MET A 242 -6.29 -2.54 16.65
CA MET A 242 -5.87 -3.04 17.98
C MET A 242 -7.07 -3.49 18.81
N LEU A 243 -8.14 -2.69 18.86
CA LEU A 243 -9.38 -3.03 19.56
C LEU A 243 -10.10 -4.20 18.87
N LEU A 244 -10.30 -4.14 17.56
CA LEU A 244 -10.96 -5.14 16.74
C LEU A 244 -10.28 -6.51 16.87
N SER A 245 -8.97 -6.59 16.66
CA SER A 245 -8.21 -7.85 16.80
C SER A 245 -8.29 -8.43 18.22
N THR A 246 -8.36 -7.57 19.24
CA THR A 246 -8.57 -7.98 20.63
C THR A 246 -9.97 -8.54 20.85
N LEU A 247 -11.02 -7.83 20.41
CA LEU A 247 -12.41 -8.28 20.52
C LEU A 247 -12.66 -9.57 19.72
N MET A 248 -12.14 -9.68 18.50
CA MET A 248 -12.15 -10.92 17.70
C MET A 248 -11.55 -12.10 18.45
N ARG A 249 -10.43 -11.89 19.14
CA ARG A 249 -9.78 -12.94 19.94
C ARG A 249 -10.62 -13.34 21.15
N LEU A 250 -11.25 -12.40 21.83
CA LEU A 250 -12.13 -12.68 22.97
C LEU A 250 -13.44 -13.37 22.55
N ARG A 251 -14.03 -12.94 21.43
CA ARG A 251 -15.35 -13.37 20.94
C ARG A 251 -15.31 -14.73 20.24
N LEU A 252 -14.31 -14.94 19.37
CA LEU A 252 -14.21 -16.10 18.48
C LEU A 252 -13.06 -17.05 18.87
N ASN A 253 -12.35 -16.79 19.97
CA ASN A 253 -11.19 -17.57 20.45
C ASN A 253 -10.10 -17.79 19.38
N LEU A 254 -9.93 -16.84 18.44
CA LEU A 254 -9.04 -17.03 17.29
C LEU A 254 -7.56 -17.15 17.72
N PRO A 255 -6.79 -18.10 17.15
CA PRO A 255 -5.35 -18.21 17.39
C PRO A 255 -4.60 -16.93 17.02
N ILE A 256 -3.55 -16.57 17.79
CA ILE A 256 -2.68 -15.42 17.49
C ILE A 256 -2.12 -15.50 16.07
N GLN A 257 -1.81 -16.71 15.60
CA GLN A 257 -1.33 -16.97 14.24
C GLN A 257 -2.35 -16.59 13.16
N HIS A 258 -3.63 -16.84 13.38
CA HIS A 258 -4.69 -16.52 12.41
C HIS A 258 -4.89 -15.00 12.32
N ILE A 259 -4.93 -14.32 13.47
CA ILE A 259 -5.01 -12.86 13.55
C ILE A 259 -3.78 -12.22 12.89
N ALA A 260 -2.58 -12.78 13.09
CA ALA A 260 -1.36 -12.31 12.44
C ALA A 260 -1.46 -12.32 10.91
N TYR A 261 -2.06 -13.36 10.32
CA TYR A 261 -2.33 -13.40 8.88
C TYR A 261 -3.40 -12.39 8.44
N LEU A 262 -4.54 -12.31 9.14
CA LEU A 262 -5.62 -11.37 8.81
C LEU A 262 -5.17 -9.90 8.77
N PHE A 263 -4.31 -9.50 9.71
CA PHE A 263 -3.79 -8.13 9.79
C PHE A 263 -2.41 -7.96 9.12
N SER A 264 -1.86 -8.99 8.46
CA SER A 264 -0.55 -8.98 7.78
C SER A 264 0.61 -8.47 8.66
N VAL A 265 0.65 -8.90 9.93
CA VAL A 265 1.67 -8.51 10.92
C VAL A 265 2.27 -9.72 11.64
N ASP A 266 3.42 -9.53 12.28
CA ASP A 266 4.08 -10.58 13.06
C ASP A 266 3.22 -11.07 14.24
N ARG A 267 3.31 -12.37 14.55
CA ARG A 267 2.71 -12.95 15.77
C ARG A 267 3.09 -12.18 17.05
N LYS A 268 4.34 -11.69 17.11
CA LYS A 268 4.86 -10.90 18.24
C LYS A 268 4.09 -9.58 18.38
N THR A 269 3.82 -8.89 17.27
CA THR A 269 3.00 -7.68 17.23
C THR A 269 1.60 -7.97 17.77
N VAL A 270 0.90 -8.98 17.23
CA VAL A 270 -0.45 -9.35 17.72
C VAL A 270 -0.45 -9.71 19.20
N SER A 271 0.52 -10.49 19.67
CA SER A 271 0.60 -10.90 21.08
C SER A 271 0.82 -9.71 22.03
N THR A 272 1.63 -8.73 21.62
CA THR A 272 1.84 -7.49 22.39
C THR A 272 0.60 -6.61 22.33
N THR A 273 0.08 -6.33 21.14
CA THR A 273 -1.18 -5.59 20.93
C THR A 273 -2.32 -6.14 21.77
N PHE A 274 -2.52 -7.46 21.79
CA PHE A 274 -3.57 -8.10 22.59
C PHE A 274 -3.38 -7.85 24.09
N ARG A 275 -2.18 -8.10 24.63
CA ARG A 275 -1.87 -7.92 26.06
C ARG A 275 -2.04 -6.45 26.49
N ASP A 276 -1.57 -5.52 25.68
CA ASP A 276 -1.58 -4.10 26.02
C ASP A 276 -3.02 -3.55 25.92
N THR A 277 -3.77 -3.95 24.89
CA THR A 277 -5.19 -3.58 24.69
C THR A 277 -6.09 -4.19 25.77
N ILE A 278 -5.95 -5.48 26.09
CA ILE A 278 -6.76 -6.11 27.14
C ILE A 278 -6.46 -5.53 28.53
N GLY A 279 -5.20 -5.14 28.79
CA GLY A 279 -4.82 -4.44 30.02
C GLY A 279 -5.45 -3.05 30.13
N THR A 280 -5.54 -2.31 29.02
CA THR A 280 -6.28 -1.04 28.97
C THR A 280 -7.79 -1.26 29.11
N MET A 281 -8.38 -2.19 28.36
CA MET A 281 -9.80 -2.54 28.51
C MET A 281 -10.15 -2.92 29.94
N PHE A 282 -9.35 -3.75 30.63
CA PHE A 282 -9.59 -4.11 32.02
C PHE A 282 -9.61 -2.89 32.95
N ARG A 283 -8.65 -1.95 32.80
CA ARG A 283 -8.61 -0.72 33.61
C ARG A 283 -9.85 0.16 33.42
N HIS A 284 -10.36 0.30 32.19
CA HIS A 284 -11.52 1.16 31.89
C HIS A 284 -12.87 0.48 32.10
N LEU A 285 -12.97 -0.85 31.93
CA LEU A 285 -14.23 -1.59 32.02
C LEU A 285 -14.47 -2.18 33.42
N LYS A 286 -13.45 -2.30 34.28
CA LYS A 286 -13.61 -2.75 35.68
C LYS A 286 -14.71 -2.00 36.44
N PRO A 287 -14.87 -0.65 36.35
CA PRO A 287 -15.95 0.07 37.03
C PRO A 287 -17.36 -0.31 36.57
N LEU A 288 -17.52 -0.86 35.36
CA LEU A 288 -18.82 -1.29 34.83
C LEU A 288 -19.25 -2.65 35.39
N VAL A 289 -18.34 -3.42 35.98
CA VAL A 289 -18.63 -4.72 36.58
C VAL A 289 -18.77 -4.55 38.09
N HIS A 290 -19.97 -4.19 38.53
CA HIS A 290 -20.31 -4.23 39.94
C HIS A 290 -20.27 -5.68 40.46
N TRP A 291 -19.47 -5.93 41.47
CA TRP A 291 -19.40 -7.21 42.16
C TRP A 291 -20.09 -7.08 43.53
N PRO A 292 -21.25 -7.71 43.75
CA PRO A 292 -21.96 -7.58 45.02
C PRO A 292 -21.14 -8.12 46.20
N GLU A 293 -21.40 -7.57 47.39
CA GLU A 293 -20.78 -8.06 48.61
C GLU A 293 -21.16 -9.50 48.92
N ARG A 294 -20.29 -10.20 49.66
CA ARG A 294 -20.48 -11.61 50.01
C ARG A 294 -21.83 -11.87 50.70
N HIS A 295 -22.30 -10.96 51.53
CA HIS A 295 -23.57 -11.10 52.22
C HIS A 295 -24.77 -11.06 51.25
N CYS A 296 -24.77 -10.15 50.26
CA CYS A 296 -25.77 -10.09 49.19
C CYS A 296 -25.78 -11.37 48.33
N LEU A 297 -24.58 -11.89 48.02
CA LEU A 297 -24.43 -13.12 47.24
C LEU A 297 -24.94 -14.36 48.00
N HIS A 298 -24.72 -14.43 49.32
CA HIS A 298 -25.29 -15.50 50.15
C HIS A 298 -26.82 -15.39 50.27
N ALA A 299 -27.37 -14.18 50.41
CA ALA A 299 -28.82 -13.95 50.48
C ALA A 299 -29.57 -14.36 49.19
N THR A 300 -28.85 -14.45 48.06
CA THR A 300 -29.39 -14.88 46.75
C THR A 300 -28.95 -16.30 46.36
N MET A 301 -28.26 -17.02 47.24
CA MET A 301 -27.79 -18.39 47.00
C MET A 301 -28.97 -19.39 47.04
N PRO A 302 -29.16 -20.26 46.02
CA PRO A 302 -30.23 -21.26 46.06
C PRO A 302 -30.02 -22.26 47.22
N HIS A 303 -31.11 -22.58 47.94
CA HIS A 303 -31.08 -23.40 49.17
C HIS A 303 -30.28 -24.70 49.02
N GLN A 304 -30.43 -25.41 47.90
CA GLN A 304 -29.72 -26.66 47.60
C GLN A 304 -28.20 -26.54 47.69
N PHE A 305 -27.63 -25.38 47.30
CA PHE A 305 -26.19 -25.12 47.41
C PHE A 305 -25.79 -24.67 48.82
N VAL A 306 -26.67 -23.95 49.53
CA VAL A 306 -26.45 -23.59 50.94
C VAL A 306 -26.45 -24.85 51.82
N GLU A 307 -27.34 -25.80 51.55
CA GLU A 307 -27.44 -27.08 52.26
C GLU A 307 -26.22 -27.97 52.01
N ALA A 308 -25.81 -28.13 50.74
CA ALA A 308 -24.67 -28.97 50.38
C ALA A 308 -23.29 -28.39 50.77
N PHE A 309 -23.11 -27.07 50.67
CA PHE A 309 -21.79 -26.43 50.81
C PHE A 309 -21.68 -25.46 51.99
N GLY A 310 -22.80 -25.00 52.56
CA GLY A 310 -22.84 -23.98 53.61
C GLY A 310 -22.32 -22.62 53.12
N ASN A 311 -22.00 -21.75 54.08
CA ASN A 311 -21.41 -20.43 53.85
C ASN A 311 -20.00 -20.44 53.19
N ARG A 312 -19.47 -21.60 52.78
CA ARG A 312 -18.17 -21.74 52.13
C ARG A 312 -18.18 -21.22 50.70
N VAL A 313 -19.29 -21.43 49.97
CA VAL A 313 -19.49 -20.98 48.59
C VAL A 313 -20.17 -19.61 48.58
N ALA A 314 -19.61 -18.66 47.84
CA ALA A 314 -20.19 -17.32 47.66
C ALA A 314 -20.72 -17.08 46.24
N VAL A 315 -20.22 -17.79 45.23
CA VAL A 315 -20.64 -17.64 43.83
C VAL A 315 -20.65 -19.01 43.15
N ILE A 316 -21.67 -19.25 42.34
CA ILE A 316 -21.73 -20.36 41.38
C ILE A 316 -21.29 -19.80 40.03
N VAL A 317 -20.22 -20.36 39.44
CA VAL A 317 -19.75 -19.97 38.11
C VAL A 317 -20.10 -21.08 37.14
N ASP A 318 -21.15 -20.88 36.36
CA ASP A 318 -21.50 -21.80 35.27
C ASP A 318 -20.39 -21.79 34.21
N CYS A 319 -19.84 -22.97 33.92
CA CYS A 319 -18.71 -23.17 33.03
C CYS A 319 -19.01 -24.39 32.16
N PHE A 320 -19.04 -24.20 30.83
CA PHE A 320 -19.11 -25.33 29.91
C PHE A 320 -17.78 -26.11 29.90
N GLU A 321 -17.85 -27.43 30.00
CA GLU A 321 -16.68 -28.30 29.90
C GLU A 321 -16.30 -28.55 28.43
N ILE A 322 -15.08 -28.21 28.05
CA ILE A 322 -14.50 -28.60 26.76
C ILE A 322 -13.82 -29.96 26.95
N ARG A 323 -14.33 -30.99 26.27
CA ARG A 323 -13.68 -32.30 26.22
C ARG A 323 -12.35 -32.17 25.48
N ILE A 324 -11.28 -32.60 26.14
CA ILE A 324 -9.91 -32.64 25.62
C ILE A 324 -9.46 -34.09 25.48
N GLU A 325 -8.49 -34.34 24.59
CA GLU A 325 -7.95 -35.68 24.37
C GLU A 325 -7.32 -36.22 25.66
N ARG A 326 -7.76 -37.43 26.05
CA ARG A 326 -7.34 -38.08 27.28
C ARG A 326 -5.98 -38.73 27.07
N ALA A 327 -4.90 -38.03 27.45
CA ALA A 327 -3.54 -38.56 27.40
C ALA A 327 -3.46 -39.96 28.03
N SER A 328 -2.73 -40.90 27.41
CA SER A 328 -2.56 -42.25 27.97
C SER A 328 -1.84 -42.23 29.33
N ASN A 329 -0.90 -41.29 29.50
CA ASN A 329 -0.15 -41.09 30.73
C ASN A 329 -1.02 -40.51 31.87
N LEU A 330 -1.10 -41.24 32.99
CA LEU A 330 -1.86 -40.87 34.18
C LEU A 330 -1.44 -39.53 34.80
N LYS A 331 -0.14 -39.18 34.76
CA LYS A 331 0.39 -37.92 35.28
C LYS A 331 0.00 -36.73 34.41
N ALA A 332 0.01 -36.90 33.09
CA ALA A 332 -0.48 -35.89 32.15
C ALA A 332 -1.99 -35.69 32.29
N ARG A 333 -2.77 -36.77 32.46
CA ARG A 333 -4.20 -36.70 32.79
C ARG A 333 -4.46 -35.92 34.08
N ALA A 334 -3.72 -36.19 35.15
CA ALA A 334 -3.89 -35.47 36.41
C ALA A 334 -3.67 -33.95 36.25
N GLN A 335 -2.71 -33.54 35.41
CA GLN A 335 -2.44 -32.13 35.10
C GLN A 335 -3.53 -31.44 34.26
N THR A 336 -4.40 -32.21 33.59
CA THR A 336 -5.53 -31.63 32.82
C THR A 336 -6.77 -31.31 33.67
N PHE A 337 -6.84 -31.80 34.90
CA PHE A 337 -7.87 -31.39 35.85
C PHE A 337 -7.40 -30.16 36.64
N PHE A 338 -8.22 -29.10 36.67
CA PHE A 338 -7.99 -28.00 37.60
C PHE A 338 -8.26 -28.50 39.04
N PRO A 339 -7.39 -28.21 40.02
CA PRO A 339 -7.62 -28.59 41.41
C PRO A 339 -8.67 -27.65 42.03
N LEU A 340 -9.95 -27.95 41.79
CA LEU A 340 -11.03 -27.45 42.61
C LEU A 340 -11.03 -28.24 43.93
N GLN A 341 -10.86 -27.51 45.05
CA GLN A 341 -10.85 -27.96 46.45
C GLN A 341 -9.67 -28.85 46.93
N THR A 342 -8.74 -28.24 47.70
CA THR A 342 -8.63 -28.39 49.18
C THR A 342 -7.40 -27.62 49.73
N PRO A 343 -7.34 -27.30 51.04
CA PRO A 343 -6.33 -26.37 51.58
C PRO A 343 -5.10 -27.06 52.17
N SER A 344 -3.96 -27.04 51.48
CA SER A 344 -2.63 -27.21 52.10
C SER A 344 -1.48 -26.74 51.19
N HIS A 345 -0.86 -25.61 51.56
CA HIS A 345 0.40 -25.03 51.08
C HIS A 345 0.62 -24.79 49.56
N PRO A 346 1.05 -23.56 49.15
CA PRO A 346 1.39 -23.28 47.77
C PRO A 346 2.80 -23.80 47.43
N LYS A 347 2.89 -24.75 46.49
CA LYS A 347 4.04 -24.85 45.59
C LYS A 347 3.62 -24.31 44.23
N VAL A 348 4.29 -23.25 43.78
CA VAL A 348 4.06 -22.61 42.49
C VAL A 348 4.79 -23.37 41.38
N PRO A 349 4.13 -23.69 40.26
CA PRO A 349 4.80 -23.81 38.98
C PRO A 349 4.20 -22.89 37.91
N HIS A 350 5.08 -22.36 37.07
CA HIS A 350 4.82 -21.45 35.96
C HIS A 350 3.55 -21.72 35.14
N TRP A 351 2.75 -20.68 34.95
CA TRP A 351 1.63 -20.66 34.01
C TRP A 351 2.10 -20.50 32.56
N HIS A 352 1.83 -21.50 31.72
CA HIS A 352 1.74 -21.29 30.28
C HIS A 352 0.36 -20.71 29.92
N TYR A 353 0.35 -19.72 29.03
CA TYR A 353 -0.83 -18.92 28.69
C TYR A 353 -2.00 -19.75 28.13
N THR A 354 -3.02 -19.97 28.97
CA THR A 354 -4.37 -20.35 28.53
C THR A 354 -5.36 -19.25 28.95
N THR A 355 -5.81 -18.46 27.97
CA THR A 355 -6.85 -17.44 28.20
C THR A 355 -8.21 -18.12 28.32
N ARG A 356 -8.68 -18.37 29.55
CA ARG A 356 -10.10 -18.65 29.81
C ARG A 356 -10.86 -17.33 29.91
N LEU A 357 -11.89 -17.15 29.07
CA LEU A 357 -12.96 -16.20 29.37
C LEU A 357 -13.99 -16.89 30.26
N TYR A 358 -14.39 -16.19 31.32
CA TYR A 358 -15.52 -16.58 32.16
C TYR A 358 -16.75 -15.78 31.72
N LEU A 359 -17.82 -16.46 31.34
CA LEU A 359 -19.13 -15.85 31.09
C LEU A 359 -19.87 -15.76 32.43
N PHE A 360 -19.82 -14.60 33.07
CA PHE A 360 -20.61 -14.35 34.28
C PHE A 360 -22.07 -14.12 33.89
N HIS A 361 -22.87 -15.18 33.94
CA HIS A 361 -24.32 -15.05 33.79
C HIS A 361 -24.92 -14.63 35.14
N PHE A 362 -25.12 -13.33 35.34
CA PHE A 362 -25.96 -12.86 36.44
C PHE A 362 -27.42 -13.26 36.15
N PRO A 363 -28.12 -13.96 37.06
CA PRO A 363 -29.57 -14.09 37.00
C PRO A 363 -30.21 -12.70 37.01
N ARG A 364 -31.33 -12.52 36.30
CA ARG A 364 -32.03 -11.23 36.25
C ARG A 364 -32.29 -10.72 37.66
N LEU A 365 -31.74 -9.55 38.00
CA LEU A 365 -31.99 -8.83 39.25
C LEU A 365 -33.43 -8.31 39.28
N GLY A 366 -34.35 -9.23 39.58
CA GLY A 366 -35.79 -9.00 39.69
C GLY A 366 -36.26 -8.80 41.13
N ARG A 367 -35.54 -7.96 41.89
CA ARG A 367 -35.98 -7.27 43.13
C ARG A 367 -34.86 -6.38 43.64
N SER A 368 -35.14 -5.08 43.75
CA SER A 368 -34.25 -4.12 44.40
C SER A 368 -34.24 -4.38 45.91
N CYS A 369 -33.06 -4.54 46.50
CA CYS A 369 -32.87 -4.15 47.90
C CYS A 369 -32.43 -2.68 47.89
N GLN A 370 -33.27 -1.84 48.49
CA GLN A 370 -32.84 -0.58 49.11
C GLN A 370 -32.31 -0.89 50.52
#